data_AF-A0A420HFC6-F1
#
_entry.id   AF-A0A420HFC6-F1
#
_cell.length_a   1.000
_cell.length_b   1.000
_cell.length_c   1.000
_cell.angle_alpha   90.00
_cell.angle_beta   90.00
_cell.angle_gamma   90.00
#
_symmetry.space_group_name_H-M   'P 1'
#
loop_
_entity.id
_entity.type
_entity.pdbx_description
1 polymer ?
#
loop_
_entity_poly.entity_id
_entity_poly.type
_entity_poly.pdbx_seq_one_letter_code
_entity_poly.pdbx_strand_id
1 'polypeptide(L)'
;MKPIGLFTAFAIGFVCAQVPETKEPIWRVGQTVLTDSGPVTGHDAGNNKNVSEYLGIPFAQPPTGDLRFAAPKKFEGSAPIIATKFGPSCSVAPSSTDDLKPEDLFKANLTSQTRIVNQIFTDSNVVSEDCLYLNIWTKPQTGEKKKAVLVWVHGGAFSFGSSAVPVYNGRNLAAQEDFFDHSVSIKTNCDGSYRLSIFGFPGHPNGTLNTGILDQRLAVEWVRDNIEKFGGDASRITLFGQSAGAASIDYHTYAWASNPIVSSVILQSGSAYSWGLPSSQSATTKAWFETSSKLGCGDAASPRDTLLSCMRAKSTNEIFAAFPSDSVDPILGPFVPTVDNTVIFANYSQKKPADIPMLLGSNDYEAGLFRTEFAIKGLILPESFWTDFNYQEFTCPCSDRANASLRMKSPLWRYRYMGNFSNLEISPYSGSYHSVEIPILFNVFPETSPSTSYESRTADYMRGAWSTFAKNPTTGLTEYGWPVYDPTKDTLIRIGSENIDGPNLINPYRYDADCQFFNVSSLDPSKFTEFPDLGANITPTSGLHSMPSATSSVRNGENRTTIANPATTTPKSSANKSFFIGSLGLVSFFVIGISPYLL
;
A
#
# COMPACT_ATOMS: atom_id res chain seq x y z
N MET A 1 90.35 -37.27 16.13
CA MET A 1 89.36 -38.30 15.72
C MET A 1 87.97 -37.81 16.13
N LYS A 2 86.99 -37.98 15.24
CA LYS A 2 85.69 -37.28 15.12
C LYS A 2 84.95 -36.97 16.45
N PRO A 3 84.41 -35.74 16.65
CA PRO A 3 83.40 -35.50 17.68
C PRO A 3 82.02 -35.89 17.16
N ILE A 4 81.32 -36.69 17.96
CA ILE A 4 79.92 -37.07 17.78
C ILE A 4 79.06 -35.90 18.27
N GLY A 5 78.28 -35.29 17.38
CA GLY A 5 77.35 -34.22 17.71
C GLY A 5 76.14 -34.74 18.46
N LEU A 6 75.96 -34.26 19.70
CA LEU A 6 74.79 -34.50 20.52
C LEU A 6 73.75 -33.41 20.20
N PHE A 7 72.68 -33.73 19.47
CA PHE A 7 71.54 -32.84 19.28
C PHE A 7 70.53 -33.04 20.41
N THR A 8 70.49 -32.10 21.35
CA THR A 8 69.40 -31.93 22.33
C THR A 8 68.19 -31.31 21.64
N ALA A 9 67.07 -32.04 21.56
CA ALA A 9 65.78 -31.53 21.12
C ALA A 9 65.10 -30.75 22.27
N PHE A 10 64.87 -29.46 22.07
CA PHE A 10 64.00 -28.65 22.93
C PHE A 10 62.54 -28.89 22.52
N ALA A 11 61.74 -29.46 23.43
CA ALA A 11 60.28 -29.52 23.29
C ALA A 11 59.69 -28.16 23.70
N ILE A 12 59.18 -27.40 22.73
CA ILE A 12 58.39 -26.18 22.99
C ILE A 12 56.94 -26.63 23.18
N GLY A 13 56.46 -26.57 24.42
CA GLY A 13 55.05 -26.79 24.75
C GLY A 13 54.22 -25.59 24.31
N PHE A 14 53.41 -25.76 23.26
CA PHE A 14 52.33 -24.82 22.91
C PHE A 14 51.19 -25.00 23.91
N VAL A 15 51.04 -24.06 24.85
CA VAL A 15 49.80 -23.91 25.62
C VAL A 15 48.78 -23.25 24.70
N CYS A 16 47.83 -24.05 24.22
CA CYS A 16 46.69 -23.55 23.46
C CYS A 16 45.75 -22.80 24.42
N ALA A 17 45.86 -21.47 24.46
CA ALA A 17 44.88 -20.64 25.14
C ALA A 17 43.56 -20.74 24.37
N GLN A 18 42.58 -21.46 24.93
CA GLN A 18 41.23 -21.50 24.39
C GLN A 18 40.62 -20.10 24.48
N VAL A 19 40.41 -19.49 23.31
CA VAL A 19 39.56 -18.30 23.18
C VAL A 19 38.15 -18.72 23.63
N PRO A 20 37.51 -18.04 24.60
CA PRO A 20 36.15 -18.37 24.97
C PRO A 20 35.26 -18.19 23.75
N GLU A 21 34.55 -19.25 23.37
CA GLU A 21 33.50 -19.21 22.37
C GLU A 21 32.45 -18.18 22.85
N THR A 22 32.39 -17.02 22.20
CA THR A 22 31.41 -15.98 22.50
C THR A 22 30.04 -16.56 22.15
N LYS A 23 29.30 -17.03 23.15
CA LYS A 23 27.88 -17.37 22.99
C LYS A 23 27.18 -16.14 22.42
N GLU A 24 26.67 -16.25 21.20
CA GLU A 24 25.84 -15.23 20.57
C GLU A 24 24.73 -14.83 21.57
N PRO A 25 24.48 -13.52 21.77
CA PRO A 25 23.49 -13.07 22.74
C PRO A 25 22.12 -13.67 22.38
N ILE A 26 21.50 -14.34 23.35
CA ILE A 26 20.17 -14.91 23.21
C ILE A 26 19.20 -13.75 22.92
N TRP A 27 18.65 -13.68 21.71
CA TRP A 27 17.61 -12.70 21.37
C TRP A 27 16.42 -12.88 22.31
N ARG A 28 16.09 -11.84 23.08
CA ARG A 28 14.91 -11.84 23.95
C ARG A 28 13.80 -11.01 23.33
N VAL A 29 12.58 -11.53 23.40
CA VAL A 29 11.40 -10.82 22.93
C VAL A 29 11.25 -9.49 23.67
N GLY A 30 11.10 -8.39 22.93
CA GLY A 30 10.96 -7.04 23.48
C GLY A 30 12.24 -6.46 24.11
N GLN A 31 13.42 -7.05 23.87
CA GLN A 31 14.68 -6.55 24.43
C GLN A 31 14.97 -5.11 24.02
N THR A 32 15.75 -4.39 24.84
CA THR A 32 16.24 -3.06 24.47
C THR A 32 17.26 -3.16 23.34
N VAL A 33 17.05 -2.39 22.27
CA VAL A 33 17.95 -2.28 21.12
C VAL A 33 18.53 -0.86 21.09
N LEU A 34 19.84 -0.73 21.01
CA LEU A 34 20.50 0.59 20.95
C LEU A 34 20.43 1.12 19.52
N THR A 35 19.73 2.23 19.28
CA THR A 35 19.60 2.84 17.95
C THR A 35 20.21 4.23 17.92
N ASP A 36 20.30 4.83 16.73
CA ASP A 36 20.70 6.23 16.56
C ASP A 36 19.70 7.21 17.19
N SER A 37 18.43 6.80 17.38
CA SER A 37 17.41 7.59 18.09
C SER A 37 17.50 7.45 19.61
N GLY A 38 18.36 6.56 20.13
CA GLY A 38 18.46 6.19 21.54
C GLY A 38 18.14 4.71 21.81
N PRO A 39 18.21 4.26 23.07
CA PRO A 39 17.83 2.90 23.46
C PRO A 39 16.33 2.66 23.30
N VAL A 40 15.91 1.70 22.48
CA VAL A 40 14.50 1.40 22.19
C VAL A 40 14.09 0.09 22.86
N THR A 41 13.10 0.12 23.75
CA THR A 41 12.56 -1.07 24.42
C THR A 41 11.18 -1.42 23.86
N GLY A 42 11.01 -2.66 23.40
CA GLY A 42 9.77 -3.16 22.82
C GLY A 42 9.00 -4.07 23.77
N HIS A 43 8.07 -4.85 23.22
CA HIS A 43 7.28 -5.85 23.94
C HIS A 43 6.95 -7.05 23.04
N ASP A 44 6.27 -8.06 23.58
CA ASP A 44 5.75 -9.17 22.79
C ASP A 44 4.50 -8.78 21.98
N ALA A 45 4.30 -9.42 20.82
CA ALA A 45 3.20 -9.14 19.90
C ALA A 45 1.88 -9.81 20.29
N GLY A 46 1.42 -9.63 21.53
CA GLY A 46 0.12 -10.10 22.02
C GLY A 46 -0.08 -11.60 21.81
N ASN A 47 -0.90 -11.98 20.81
CA ASN A 47 -1.19 -13.37 20.46
C ASN A 47 0.01 -14.10 19.83
N ASN A 48 1.03 -13.38 19.35
CA ASN A 48 2.27 -13.95 18.82
C ASN A 48 3.43 -13.67 19.80
N LYS A 49 3.47 -14.41 20.91
CA LYS A 49 4.45 -14.21 22.00
C LYS A 49 5.92 -14.34 21.60
N ASN A 50 6.20 -14.92 20.43
CA ASN A 50 7.55 -15.07 19.88
C ASN A 50 7.96 -13.92 18.95
N VAL A 51 7.07 -12.96 18.68
CA VAL A 51 7.37 -11.75 17.89
C VAL A 51 7.55 -10.58 18.86
N SER A 52 8.59 -9.78 18.64
CA SER A 52 8.83 -8.50 19.30
C SER A 52 8.22 -7.37 18.48
N GLU A 53 7.50 -6.48 19.15
CA GLU A 53 6.99 -5.22 18.60
C GLU A 53 7.76 -4.05 19.19
N TYR A 54 8.18 -3.13 18.32
CA TYR A 54 8.74 -1.84 18.68
C TYR A 54 7.96 -0.78 17.91
N LEU A 55 7.00 -0.15 18.58
CA LEU A 55 6.03 0.75 17.97
C LEU A 55 6.35 2.20 18.36
N GLY A 56 6.24 3.13 17.41
CA GLY A 56 6.40 4.56 17.68
C GLY A 56 7.84 5.02 17.90
N ILE A 57 8.79 4.55 17.08
CA ILE A 57 10.20 5.00 17.15
C ILE A 57 10.37 6.28 16.32
N PRO A 58 10.80 7.42 16.91
CA PRO A 58 11.02 8.64 16.15
C PRO A 58 12.22 8.49 15.22
N PHE A 59 12.04 8.79 13.92
CA PHE A 59 13.12 8.81 12.93
C PHE A 59 13.47 10.24 12.48
N ALA A 60 12.55 11.18 12.69
CA ALA A 60 12.73 12.60 12.38
C ALA A 60 12.34 13.50 13.56
N GLN A 61 12.84 14.73 13.53
CA GLN A 61 12.34 15.80 14.41
C GLN A 61 10.86 16.07 14.09
N PRO A 62 10.03 16.42 15.11
CA PRO A 62 8.64 16.78 14.88
C PRO A 62 8.54 17.91 13.83
N PRO A 63 7.78 17.72 12.72
CA PRO A 63 7.69 18.69 11.64
C PRO A 63 6.71 19.84 11.98
N THR A 64 6.84 20.41 13.19
CA THR A 64 6.00 21.48 13.73
C THR A 64 6.76 22.82 13.73
N GLY A 65 6.04 23.91 13.97
CA GLY A 65 6.63 25.26 14.01
C GLY A 65 7.39 25.58 12.70
N ASP A 66 8.68 25.91 12.82
CA ASP A 66 9.52 26.23 11.66
C ASP A 66 9.83 25.03 10.75
N LEU A 67 9.67 23.80 11.24
CA LEU A 67 9.83 22.58 10.43
C LEU A 67 8.55 22.22 9.66
N ARG A 68 7.44 22.90 9.92
CA ARG A 68 6.21 22.74 9.16
C ARG A 68 6.43 23.18 7.71
N PHE A 69 6.03 22.32 6.78
CA PHE A 69 6.30 22.41 5.33
C PHE A 69 7.78 22.36 4.91
N ALA A 70 8.72 22.14 5.83
CA ALA A 70 10.13 22.01 5.51
C ALA A 70 10.53 20.55 5.29
N ALA A 71 11.67 20.32 4.63
CA ALA A 71 12.31 19.00 4.59
C ALA A 71 12.46 18.42 6.02
N PRO A 72 12.26 17.10 6.21
CA PRO A 72 12.45 16.49 7.51
C PRO A 72 13.91 16.56 7.95
N LYS A 73 14.12 16.62 9.26
CA LYS A 73 15.45 16.54 9.89
C LYS A 73 15.55 15.25 10.67
N LYS A 74 16.71 14.57 10.61
CA LYS A 74 16.99 13.36 11.40
C LYS A 74 16.69 13.63 12.88
N PHE A 75 16.06 12.67 13.54
CA PHE A 75 15.85 12.74 14.98
C PHE A 75 17.20 12.69 15.70
N GLU A 76 17.40 13.60 16.65
CA GLU A 76 18.60 13.67 17.49
C GLU A 76 18.15 13.55 18.95
N GLY A 77 18.39 12.38 19.53
CA GLY A 77 18.01 12.08 20.91
C GLY A 77 18.85 10.94 21.47
N SER A 78 19.00 10.91 22.80
CA SER A 78 19.72 9.86 23.53
C SER A 78 18.90 9.25 24.66
N ALA A 79 17.70 9.77 24.91
CA ALA A 79 16.82 9.28 25.96
C ALA A 79 16.27 7.88 25.59
N PRO A 80 16.06 7.00 26.59
CA PRO A 80 15.38 5.73 26.35
C PRO A 80 13.96 5.92 25.80
N ILE A 81 13.62 5.13 24.79
CA ILE A 81 12.31 5.10 24.11
C ILE A 81 11.57 3.82 24.52
N ILE A 82 10.35 4.00 25.06
CA ILE A 82 9.43 2.89 25.36
C ILE A 82 8.50 2.71 24.16
N ALA A 83 8.88 1.82 23.26
CA ALA A 83 8.26 1.63 21.96
C ALA A 83 7.11 0.60 22.03
N THR A 84 6.11 0.87 22.87
CA THR A 84 4.98 -0.06 23.13
C THR A 84 3.65 0.38 22.55
N LYS A 85 3.61 1.51 21.84
CA LYS A 85 2.41 2.07 21.22
C LYS A 85 2.80 2.73 19.91
N PHE A 86 1.91 2.67 18.92
CA PHE A 86 2.10 3.45 17.70
C PHE A 86 2.28 4.94 18.04
N GLY A 87 3.19 5.59 17.33
CA GLY A 87 3.29 7.05 17.34
C GLY A 87 2.01 7.67 16.74
N PRO A 88 1.75 8.97 16.93
CA PRO A 88 0.59 9.61 16.34
C PRO A 88 0.59 9.54 14.82
N SER A 89 -0.59 9.46 14.24
CA SER A 89 -0.79 9.52 12.79
C SER A 89 -0.76 10.96 12.29
N CYS A 90 -0.31 11.17 11.05
CA CYS A 90 -0.21 12.52 10.50
C CYS A 90 -1.59 13.16 10.32
N SER A 91 -1.59 14.50 10.35
CA SER A 91 -2.81 15.29 10.16
C SER A 91 -3.41 15.05 8.77
N VAL A 92 -4.67 14.61 8.76
CA VAL A 92 -5.49 14.39 7.57
C VAL A 92 -6.77 15.20 7.69
N ALA A 93 -7.40 15.53 6.56
CA ALA A 93 -8.67 16.21 6.57
C ALA A 93 -9.72 15.34 7.31
N PRO A 94 -10.58 15.93 8.15
CA PRO A 94 -11.63 15.17 8.84
C PRO A 94 -12.55 14.49 7.82
N SER A 95 -12.85 13.20 8.01
CA SER A 95 -13.88 12.51 7.23
C SER A 95 -15.27 13.00 7.64
N SER A 96 -15.99 13.68 6.75
CA SER A 96 -17.41 14.03 6.94
C SER A 96 -18.29 12.80 6.66
N THR A 97 -19.14 12.41 7.61
CA THR A 97 -20.26 11.48 7.34
C THR A 97 -21.58 12.21 7.09
N ASP A 98 -21.57 13.55 7.20
CA ASP A 98 -22.78 14.37 7.21
C ASP A 98 -23.49 14.40 5.85
N ASP A 99 -22.80 13.97 4.79
CA ASP A 99 -23.34 13.92 3.43
C ASP A 99 -23.92 12.55 3.03
N LEU A 100 -23.88 11.54 3.92
CA LEU A 100 -24.38 10.19 3.59
C LEU A 100 -25.91 10.12 3.69
N LYS A 101 -26.57 9.87 2.56
CA LYS A 101 -28.02 9.74 2.50
C LYS A 101 -28.46 8.26 2.54
N PRO A 102 -29.48 7.88 3.34
CA PRO A 102 -29.95 6.51 3.43
C PRO A 102 -30.32 5.89 2.07
N GLU A 103 -30.89 6.67 1.17
CA GLU A 103 -31.24 6.25 -0.18
C GLU A 103 -30.02 5.91 -1.05
N ASP A 104 -28.90 6.58 -0.85
CA ASP A 104 -27.68 6.35 -1.63
C ASP A 104 -26.92 5.12 -1.10
N LEU A 105 -26.94 4.90 0.22
CA LEU A 105 -26.47 3.65 0.83
C LEU A 105 -27.27 2.43 0.32
N PHE A 106 -28.59 2.58 0.13
CA PHE A 106 -29.42 1.52 -0.44
C PHE A 106 -29.07 1.26 -1.90
N LYS A 107 -28.87 2.29 -2.72
CA LYS A 107 -28.47 2.15 -4.13
C LYS A 107 -27.08 1.55 -4.30
N ALA A 108 -26.17 1.82 -3.37
CA ALA A 108 -24.81 1.26 -3.37
C ALA A 108 -24.78 -0.26 -3.13
N ASN A 109 -25.89 -0.85 -2.69
CA ASN A 109 -26.06 -2.30 -2.52
C ASN A 109 -24.91 -2.94 -1.72
N LEU A 110 -24.59 -2.32 -0.58
CA LEU A 110 -23.48 -2.71 0.29
C LEU A 110 -23.73 -4.08 0.92
N THR A 111 -22.69 -4.91 1.00
CA THR A 111 -22.74 -6.15 1.77
C THR A 111 -22.47 -5.88 3.26
N SER A 112 -22.62 -6.91 4.10
CA SER A 112 -22.18 -6.82 5.49
C SER A 112 -20.65 -6.69 5.65
N GLN A 113 -19.89 -6.97 4.58
CA GLN A 113 -18.42 -6.97 4.59
C GLN A 113 -17.83 -5.60 4.32
N THR A 114 -18.60 -4.56 3.97
CA THR A 114 -18.08 -3.19 3.77
C THR A 114 -17.29 -2.65 4.97
N ARG A 115 -17.45 -3.24 6.17
CA ARG A 115 -16.59 -2.94 7.33
C ARG A 115 -15.11 -3.22 7.12
N ILE A 116 -14.76 -4.14 6.22
CA ILE A 116 -13.36 -4.43 5.86
C ILE A 116 -12.69 -3.18 5.27
N VAL A 117 -13.44 -2.33 4.58
CA VAL A 117 -12.96 -1.05 4.04
C VAL A 117 -12.47 -0.14 5.17
N ASN A 118 -13.19 -0.11 6.31
CA ASN A 118 -12.72 0.62 7.48
C ASN A 118 -11.44 0.02 8.05
N GLN A 119 -11.27 -1.30 8.02
CA GLN A 119 -10.03 -1.91 8.49
C GLN A 119 -8.84 -1.58 7.58
N ILE A 120 -9.09 -1.32 6.29
CA ILE A 120 -8.08 -1.00 5.28
C ILE A 120 -7.70 0.49 5.29
N PHE A 121 -8.66 1.39 5.54
CA PHE A 121 -8.43 2.82 5.39
C PHE A 121 -8.63 3.63 6.66
N THR A 122 -9.41 3.15 7.64
CA THR A 122 -9.68 3.90 8.87
C THR A 122 -8.59 3.68 9.90
N ASP A 123 -8.10 4.81 10.41
CA ASP A 123 -7.19 4.86 11.54
C ASP A 123 -7.89 5.45 12.76
N SER A 124 -7.84 4.74 13.88
CA SER A 124 -8.39 5.18 15.16
C SER A 124 -7.34 5.75 16.12
N ASN A 125 -6.11 5.92 15.65
CA ASN A 125 -5.00 6.43 16.44
C ASN A 125 -5.09 7.95 16.66
N VAL A 126 -4.30 8.46 17.61
CA VAL A 126 -4.19 9.91 17.85
C VAL A 126 -3.60 10.58 16.62
N VAL A 127 -4.20 11.69 16.19
CA VAL A 127 -3.69 12.51 15.08
C VAL A 127 -2.85 13.66 15.62
N SER A 128 -1.67 13.89 15.03
CA SER A 128 -0.77 14.99 15.38
C SER A 128 0.06 15.41 14.15
N GLU A 129 0.68 16.59 14.20
CA GLU A 129 1.75 16.95 13.27
C GLU A 129 3.10 16.36 13.69
N ASP A 130 3.28 16.09 14.98
CA ASP A 130 4.35 15.23 15.46
C ASP A 130 3.98 13.76 15.17
N CYS A 131 4.26 13.31 13.95
CA CYS A 131 3.81 12.03 13.41
C CYS A 131 4.91 11.18 12.74
N LEU A 132 6.16 11.66 12.68
CA LEU A 132 7.26 10.98 11.97
C LEU A 132 7.88 9.84 12.80
N TYR A 133 7.12 8.75 12.99
CA TYR A 133 7.46 7.60 13.82
C TYR A 133 7.30 6.26 13.11
N LEU A 134 8.32 5.42 13.10
CA LEU A 134 8.29 4.09 12.46
C LEU A 134 8.04 2.94 13.45
N ASN A 135 7.71 1.77 12.92
CA ASN A 135 7.41 0.57 13.69
C ASN A 135 8.17 -0.66 13.18
N ILE A 136 8.59 -1.53 14.08
CA ILE A 136 9.39 -2.73 13.79
C ILE A 136 8.75 -3.96 14.42
N TRP A 137 8.56 -5.01 13.62
CA TRP A 137 8.22 -6.36 14.05
C TRP A 137 9.37 -7.31 13.70
N THR A 138 9.89 -8.01 14.70
CA THR A 138 11.00 -8.94 14.52
C THR A 138 10.83 -10.16 15.42
N LYS A 139 11.31 -11.33 15.01
CA LYS A 139 11.30 -12.56 15.82
C LYS A 139 12.75 -12.94 16.17
N PRO A 140 12.96 -13.76 17.21
CA PRO A 140 14.28 -14.33 17.50
C PRO A 140 14.96 -14.89 16.25
N GLN A 141 16.27 -14.68 16.16
CA GLN A 141 17.08 -15.09 15.02
C GLN A 141 17.31 -16.61 15.05
N THR A 142 16.30 -17.35 14.59
CA THR A 142 16.41 -18.77 14.22
C THR A 142 16.63 -18.88 12.72
N GLY A 143 17.49 -19.83 12.29
CA GLY A 143 17.86 -20.01 10.88
C GLY A 143 18.91 -19.01 10.40
N GLU A 144 18.50 -18.09 9.52
CA GLU A 144 19.39 -17.05 8.97
C GLU A 144 19.90 -16.09 10.06
N LYS A 145 21.21 -15.76 10.02
CA LYS A 145 21.87 -14.86 11.00
C LYS A 145 21.36 -13.42 10.93
N LYS A 146 21.11 -12.94 9.72
CA LYS A 146 20.46 -11.65 9.42
C LYS A 146 19.36 -11.95 8.43
N LYS A 147 18.23 -11.30 8.57
CA LYS A 147 17.03 -11.64 7.83
C LYS A 147 16.62 -10.53 6.87
N ALA A 148 16.00 -10.92 5.74
CA ALA A 148 15.48 -9.96 4.77
C ALA A 148 14.45 -9.02 5.41
N VAL A 149 14.46 -7.76 4.97
CA VAL A 149 13.69 -6.66 5.56
C VAL A 149 12.62 -6.20 4.57
N LEU A 150 11.36 -6.28 4.99
CA LEU A 150 10.22 -5.71 4.27
C LEU A 150 9.84 -4.37 4.90
N VAL A 151 9.85 -3.29 4.11
CA VAL A 151 9.48 -1.94 4.53
C VAL A 151 8.17 -1.55 3.86
N TRP A 152 7.08 -1.51 4.62
CA TRP A 152 5.76 -1.12 4.12
C TRP A 152 5.70 0.39 3.85
N VAL A 153 5.03 0.80 2.77
CA VAL A 153 4.60 2.17 2.48
C VAL A 153 3.11 2.22 2.19
N HIS A 154 2.34 2.83 3.09
CA HIS A 154 0.89 2.91 2.99
C HIS A 154 0.41 3.80 1.84
N GLY A 155 -0.71 3.39 1.24
CA GLY A 155 -1.48 4.18 0.30
C GLY A 155 -2.38 5.23 0.96
N GLY A 156 -3.41 5.65 0.24
CA GLY A 156 -4.37 6.67 0.70
C GLY A 156 -4.30 7.99 -0.07
N ALA A 157 -4.14 7.90 -1.40
CA ALA A 157 -4.22 9.05 -2.31
C ALA A 157 -3.30 10.24 -1.96
N PHE A 158 -2.20 9.99 -1.24
CA PHE A 158 -1.32 11.02 -0.66
C PHE A 158 -2.00 11.98 0.34
N SER A 159 -3.25 11.73 0.71
CA SER A 159 -4.10 12.62 1.52
C SER A 159 -4.58 11.99 2.82
N PHE A 160 -4.56 10.66 2.92
CA PHE A 160 -4.93 9.90 4.12
C PHE A 160 -4.07 8.63 4.27
N GLY A 161 -4.31 7.89 5.35
CA GLY A 161 -3.58 6.66 5.67
C GLY A 161 -2.59 6.83 6.82
N SER A 162 -2.15 5.71 7.38
CA SER A 162 -1.15 5.66 8.45
C SER A 162 -0.59 4.25 8.59
N SER A 163 0.64 4.14 9.09
CA SER A 163 1.25 2.86 9.51
C SER A 163 0.52 2.17 10.67
N ALA A 164 -0.33 2.91 11.39
CA ALA A 164 -1.14 2.43 12.52
C ALA A 164 -2.48 1.81 12.13
N VAL A 165 -2.87 1.87 10.84
CA VAL A 165 -4.11 1.25 10.37
C VAL A 165 -4.08 -0.26 10.66
N PRO A 166 -5.14 -0.85 11.27
CA PRO A 166 -5.10 -2.20 11.80
C PRO A 166 -4.72 -3.29 10.80
N VAL A 167 -5.13 -3.17 9.53
CA VAL A 167 -4.81 -4.19 8.50
C VAL A 167 -3.31 -4.30 8.25
N TYR A 168 -2.55 -3.21 8.44
CA TYR A 168 -1.10 -3.22 8.20
C TYR A 168 -0.31 -3.79 9.38
N ASN A 169 -0.95 -4.29 10.45
CA ASN A 169 -0.21 -4.79 11.60
C ASN A 169 0.77 -5.92 11.20
N GLY A 170 2.06 -5.66 11.38
CA GLY A 170 3.13 -6.54 10.93
C GLY A 170 3.22 -7.88 11.66
N ARG A 171 2.54 -8.06 12.80
CA ARG A 171 2.71 -9.21 13.69
C ARG A 171 2.45 -10.57 13.02
N ASN A 172 1.43 -10.66 12.18
CA ASN A 172 1.03 -11.94 11.58
C ASN A 172 2.02 -12.36 10.50
N LEU A 173 2.41 -11.42 9.63
CA LEU A 173 3.42 -11.70 8.61
C LEU A 173 4.80 -11.97 9.24
N ALA A 174 5.15 -11.30 10.35
CA ALA A 174 6.37 -11.63 11.09
C ALA A 174 6.34 -13.03 11.75
N ALA A 175 5.15 -13.54 12.10
CA ALA A 175 4.95 -14.82 12.78
C ALA A 175 4.87 -16.04 11.83
N GLN A 176 4.31 -15.88 10.62
CA GLN A 176 4.01 -17.01 9.71
C GLN A 176 5.23 -17.71 9.10
N GLU A 177 6.41 -17.12 9.23
CA GLU A 177 7.65 -17.48 8.54
C GLU A 177 8.37 -18.72 9.14
N ASP A 178 7.65 -19.63 9.82
CA ASP A 178 8.17 -20.91 10.36
C ASP A 178 7.58 -22.15 9.66
N PHE A 179 6.54 -22.00 8.83
CA PHE A 179 5.87 -23.15 8.19
C PHE A 179 6.50 -23.61 6.87
N PHE A 180 7.26 -22.74 6.24
CA PHE A 180 8.05 -23.06 5.07
C PHE A 180 9.50 -22.74 5.43
N ASP A 181 10.49 -23.45 4.86
CA ASP A 181 11.94 -23.28 5.09
C ASP A 181 12.48 -21.90 4.60
N HIS A 182 11.61 -20.90 4.59
CA HIS A 182 11.72 -19.55 4.05
C HIS A 182 11.72 -18.51 5.17
N SER A 183 12.50 -18.66 6.24
CA SER A 183 12.61 -17.68 7.34
C SER A 183 12.88 -16.22 6.92
N VAL A 184 11.85 -15.40 6.62
CA VAL A 184 11.97 -13.93 6.49
C VAL A 184 11.70 -13.30 7.84
N SER A 185 12.54 -12.38 8.33
CA SER A 185 12.18 -11.53 9.48
C SER A 185 13.11 -10.33 9.65
N ILE A 186 12.80 -9.18 9.06
CA ILE A 186 12.29 -8.06 9.86
C ILE A 186 11.19 -7.41 9.05
N LYS A 187 9.97 -7.44 9.58
CA LYS A 187 8.88 -6.71 8.95
C LYS A 187 8.80 -5.36 9.64
N THR A 188 9.17 -4.32 8.92
CA THR A 188 9.05 -2.96 9.36
C THR A 188 7.87 -2.29 8.67
N ASN A 189 6.92 -1.73 9.43
CA ASN A 189 6.11 -0.62 8.90
C ASN A 189 6.94 0.64 9.11
N CYS A 190 8.00 0.75 8.30
CA CYS A 190 8.92 1.87 8.35
C CYS A 190 8.46 3.08 7.54
N ASP A 191 7.25 3.05 6.99
CA ASP A 191 6.50 4.26 6.61
C ASP A 191 5.95 5.00 7.81
N GLY A 192 6.79 5.17 8.83
CA GLY A 192 6.43 5.97 9.95
C GLY A 192 5.81 7.28 9.48
N SER A 193 4.57 7.54 9.91
CA SER A 193 3.57 8.26 9.13
C SER A 193 4.22 9.38 8.34
N TYR A 194 4.23 9.29 7.01
CA TYR A 194 4.77 10.37 6.20
C TYR A 194 3.74 11.49 6.13
N ARG A 195 4.18 12.75 6.03
CA ARG A 195 3.22 13.85 5.93
C ARG A 195 2.39 13.71 4.66
N LEU A 196 1.10 14.02 4.77
CA LEU A 196 0.09 13.88 3.72
C LEU A 196 -0.48 15.25 3.35
N SER A 197 -1.20 15.30 2.23
CA SER A 197 -1.89 16.48 1.71
C SER A 197 -0.96 17.70 1.68
N ILE A 198 -1.44 18.90 2.01
CA ILE A 198 -0.65 20.14 2.02
C ILE A 198 0.59 20.08 2.93
N PHE A 199 0.62 19.22 3.95
CA PHE A 199 1.77 19.08 4.86
C PHE A 199 2.90 18.25 4.25
N GLY A 200 2.56 17.26 3.41
CA GLY A 200 3.49 16.41 2.67
C GLY A 200 3.81 16.90 1.25
N PHE A 201 2.89 17.68 0.68
CA PHE A 201 2.94 18.12 -0.70
C PHE A 201 2.55 19.61 -0.80
N PRO A 202 3.26 20.50 -0.08
CA PRO A 202 2.97 21.93 -0.13
C PRO A 202 3.26 22.48 -1.52
N GLY A 203 2.48 23.47 -1.96
CA GLY A 203 2.69 24.19 -3.23
C GLY A 203 3.45 25.51 -3.09
N HIS A 204 4.27 25.69 -2.04
CA HIS A 204 4.99 26.95 -1.83
C HIS A 204 6.12 27.12 -2.87
N PRO A 205 6.11 28.16 -3.74
CA PRO A 205 7.04 28.25 -4.89
C PRO A 205 8.53 28.32 -4.55
N ASN A 206 8.87 28.73 -3.32
CA ASN A 206 10.25 28.81 -2.83
C ASN A 206 10.52 27.82 -1.69
N GLY A 207 9.56 26.93 -1.43
CA GLY A 207 9.63 25.95 -0.35
C GLY A 207 10.19 24.62 -0.81
N THR A 208 10.37 23.73 0.15
CA THR A 208 10.58 22.31 -0.15
C THR A 208 9.26 21.71 -0.62
N LEU A 209 9.23 21.21 -1.85
CA LEU A 209 8.12 20.39 -2.36
C LEU A 209 8.32 18.93 -1.94
N ASN A 210 7.26 18.12 -2.04
CA ASN A 210 7.33 16.65 -1.84
C ASN A 210 7.94 16.22 -0.49
N THR A 211 7.68 16.99 0.57
CA THR A 211 8.17 16.69 1.93
C THR A 211 7.77 15.30 2.40
N GLY A 212 6.60 14.78 2.02
CA GLY A 212 6.17 13.42 2.33
C GLY A 212 7.07 12.33 1.71
N ILE A 213 7.58 12.54 0.49
CA ILE A 213 8.55 11.61 -0.13
C ILE A 213 9.91 11.70 0.56
N LEU A 214 10.30 12.90 1.01
CA LEU A 214 11.51 13.09 1.80
C LEU A 214 11.40 12.46 3.19
N ASP A 215 10.21 12.48 3.82
CA ASP A 215 9.94 11.79 5.09
C ASP A 215 10.17 10.28 4.91
N GLN A 216 9.60 9.70 3.86
CA GLN A 216 9.82 8.28 3.50
C GLN A 216 11.31 7.98 3.29
N ARG A 217 12.03 8.84 2.57
CA ARG A 217 13.47 8.66 2.34
C ARG A 217 14.26 8.64 3.65
N LEU A 218 13.98 9.57 4.56
CA LEU A 218 14.67 9.64 5.85
C LEU A 218 14.37 8.41 6.71
N ALA A 219 13.15 7.88 6.66
CA ALA A 219 12.81 6.64 7.34
C ALA A 219 13.59 5.43 6.75
N VAL A 220 13.73 5.34 5.43
CA VAL A 220 14.55 4.31 4.77
C VAL A 220 16.03 4.42 5.15
N GLU A 221 16.56 5.63 5.28
CA GLU A 221 17.92 5.87 5.78
C GLU A 221 18.07 5.42 7.23
N TRP A 222 17.07 5.70 8.09
CA TRP A 222 17.06 5.21 9.46
C TRP A 222 17.08 3.68 9.51
N VAL A 223 16.30 3.00 8.66
CA VAL A 223 16.28 1.53 8.54
C VAL A 223 17.66 1.02 8.18
N ARG A 224 18.26 1.53 7.10
CA ARG A 224 19.61 1.14 6.67
C ARG A 224 20.61 1.21 7.83
N ASP A 225 20.54 2.26 8.63
CA ASP A 225 21.52 2.53 9.69
C ASP A 225 21.27 1.72 10.98
N ASN A 226 20.07 1.20 11.20
CA ASN A 226 19.66 0.60 12.48
C ASN A 226 19.16 -0.84 12.41
N ILE A 227 18.69 -1.32 11.25
CA ILE A 227 17.92 -2.57 11.16
C ILE A 227 18.73 -3.81 11.53
N GLU A 228 20.05 -3.78 11.34
CA GLU A 228 20.93 -4.88 11.77
C GLU A 228 20.92 -5.10 13.28
N LYS A 229 20.70 -4.03 14.05
CA LYS A 229 20.63 -4.07 15.51
C LYS A 229 19.34 -4.78 15.98
N PHE A 230 18.34 -4.86 15.10
CA PHE A 230 17.11 -5.62 15.31
C PHE A 230 17.16 -7.06 14.74
N GLY A 231 18.28 -7.45 14.11
CA GLY A 231 18.49 -8.74 13.46
C GLY A 231 18.27 -8.77 11.93
N GLY A 232 18.16 -7.61 11.30
CA GLY A 232 17.86 -7.49 9.87
C GLY A 232 19.12 -7.44 9.03
N ASP A 233 18.95 -7.61 7.73
CA ASP A 233 20.00 -7.48 6.75
C ASP A 233 19.82 -6.16 5.99
N ALA A 234 20.67 -5.17 6.29
CA ALA A 234 20.62 -3.87 5.64
C ALA A 234 20.94 -3.94 4.12
N SER A 235 21.50 -5.06 3.64
CA SER A 235 21.73 -5.30 2.21
C SER A 235 20.54 -5.97 1.50
N ARG A 236 19.54 -6.45 2.25
CA ARG A 236 18.31 -7.09 1.74
C ARG A 236 17.07 -6.36 2.21
N ILE A 237 17.02 -5.06 1.92
CA ILE A 237 15.85 -4.20 2.17
C ILE A 237 14.99 -4.17 0.92
N THR A 238 13.71 -4.55 1.06
CA THR A 238 12.69 -4.47 0.03
C THR A 238 11.63 -3.46 0.46
N LEU A 239 11.43 -2.39 -0.32
CA LEU A 239 10.24 -1.55 -0.13
C LEU A 239 9.03 -2.25 -0.76
N PHE A 240 7.91 -2.29 -0.05
CA PHE A 240 6.65 -2.74 -0.62
C PHE A 240 5.52 -1.80 -0.19
N GLY A 241 4.58 -1.54 -1.08
CA GLY A 241 3.53 -0.58 -0.81
C GLY A 241 2.37 -0.77 -1.76
N GLN A 242 1.26 -0.13 -1.44
CA GLN A 242 0.03 -0.23 -2.21
C GLN A 242 -0.51 1.15 -2.56
N SER A 243 -1.13 1.27 -3.74
CA SER A 243 -1.74 2.52 -4.22
C SER A 243 -0.71 3.66 -4.23
N ALA A 244 -1.05 4.82 -3.66
CA ALA A 244 -0.13 5.95 -3.48
C ALA A 244 1.21 5.57 -2.84
N GLY A 245 1.24 4.55 -1.97
CA GLY A 245 2.47 4.01 -1.38
C GLY A 245 3.36 3.29 -2.40
N ALA A 246 2.76 2.52 -3.32
CA ALA A 246 3.48 1.92 -4.44
C ALA A 246 4.02 3.00 -5.40
N ALA A 247 3.21 4.00 -5.74
CA ALA A 247 3.67 5.13 -6.54
C ALA A 247 4.81 5.90 -5.87
N SER A 248 4.73 6.12 -4.56
CA SER A 248 5.81 6.64 -3.72
C SER A 248 7.09 5.83 -3.87
N ILE A 249 7.04 4.50 -3.72
CA ILE A 249 8.20 3.63 -3.88
C ILE A 249 8.77 3.74 -5.29
N ASP A 250 7.92 3.78 -6.31
CA ASP A 250 8.39 3.91 -7.68
C ASP A 250 9.12 5.24 -7.90
N TYR A 251 8.62 6.36 -7.35
CA TYR A 251 9.33 7.64 -7.35
C TYR A 251 10.72 7.53 -6.71
N HIS A 252 10.89 6.77 -5.63
CA HIS A 252 12.23 6.54 -5.03
C HIS A 252 13.20 5.91 -6.03
N THR A 253 12.72 4.98 -6.86
CA THR A 253 13.57 4.32 -7.88
C THR A 253 14.11 5.31 -8.91
N TYR A 254 13.40 6.40 -9.19
CA TYR A 254 13.87 7.44 -10.10
C TYR A 254 14.70 8.52 -9.40
N ALA A 255 14.24 9.01 -8.24
CA ALA A 255 14.89 10.07 -7.48
C ALA A 255 16.31 9.68 -7.04
N TRP A 256 16.46 8.43 -6.61
CA TRP A 256 17.72 7.89 -6.10
C TRP A 256 18.22 6.71 -6.94
N ALA A 257 18.08 6.77 -8.27
CA ALA A 257 18.45 5.71 -9.19
C ALA A 257 19.92 5.23 -9.03
N SER A 258 20.84 6.12 -8.67
CA SER A 258 22.25 5.81 -8.43
C SER A 258 22.57 5.36 -6.99
N ASN A 259 21.65 5.55 -6.05
CA ASN A 259 21.80 5.17 -4.64
C ASN A 259 20.44 4.77 -4.02
N PRO A 260 19.84 3.65 -4.47
CA PRO A 260 18.49 3.28 -4.07
C PRO A 260 18.34 2.96 -2.58
N ILE A 261 19.44 2.68 -1.85
CA ILE A 261 19.50 2.08 -0.50
C ILE A 261 18.93 0.65 -0.46
N VAL A 262 17.78 0.45 -1.08
CA VAL A 262 17.07 -0.83 -1.11
C VAL A 262 17.58 -1.72 -2.23
N SER A 263 17.46 -3.03 -2.02
CA SER A 263 17.89 -4.05 -2.97
C SER A 263 16.79 -4.47 -3.94
N SER A 264 15.52 -4.16 -3.64
CA SER A 264 14.37 -4.52 -4.48
C SER A 264 13.11 -3.74 -4.07
N VAL A 265 12.09 -3.77 -4.93
CA VAL A 265 10.80 -3.11 -4.68
C VAL A 265 9.60 -3.99 -5.07
N ILE A 266 8.50 -3.84 -4.35
CA ILE A 266 7.20 -4.44 -4.68
C ILE A 266 6.16 -3.31 -4.82
N LEU A 267 5.54 -3.22 -5.99
CA LEU A 267 4.59 -2.18 -6.35
C LEU A 267 3.20 -2.81 -6.53
N GLN A 268 2.28 -2.52 -5.59
CA GLN A 268 0.92 -3.05 -5.63
C GLN A 268 -0.06 -1.95 -6.05
N SER A 269 -0.70 -2.11 -7.21
CA SER A 269 -1.78 -1.23 -7.68
C SER A 269 -1.42 0.25 -7.75
N GLY A 270 -0.18 0.58 -8.11
CA GLY A 270 0.29 1.96 -8.23
C GLY A 270 1.72 2.07 -8.73
N SER A 271 2.01 3.13 -9.48
CA SER A 271 3.34 3.42 -10.03
C SER A 271 3.51 4.92 -10.30
N ALA A 272 4.69 5.34 -10.76
CA ALA A 272 4.94 6.71 -11.21
C ALA A 272 4.16 7.12 -12.47
N TYR A 273 3.41 6.20 -13.08
CA TYR A 273 2.59 6.38 -14.27
C TYR A 273 1.08 6.45 -13.97
N SER A 274 0.69 6.29 -12.70
CA SER A 274 -0.71 6.20 -12.29
C SER A 274 -1.35 7.59 -12.11
N TRP A 275 -2.66 7.67 -12.34
CA TRP A 275 -3.51 8.80 -11.97
C TRP A 275 -3.11 10.15 -12.55
N GLY A 276 -2.57 10.18 -13.77
CA GLY A 276 -2.11 11.42 -14.40
C GLY A 276 -1.09 12.23 -13.56
N LEU A 277 -0.48 11.59 -12.57
CA LEU A 277 0.56 12.19 -11.73
C LEU A 277 1.92 12.09 -12.41
N PRO A 278 2.87 12.95 -12.02
CA PRO A 278 2.81 13.97 -10.97
C PRO A 278 2.14 15.27 -11.40
N SER A 279 1.66 16.06 -10.43
CA SER A 279 1.05 17.37 -10.69
C SER A 279 2.09 18.42 -11.08
N SER A 280 1.68 19.37 -11.92
CA SER A 280 2.53 20.50 -12.29
C SER A 280 2.73 21.47 -11.12
N GLN A 281 3.90 22.12 -11.04
CA GLN A 281 4.13 23.16 -10.03
C GLN A 281 3.09 24.28 -10.09
N SER A 282 2.64 24.63 -11.29
CA SER A 282 1.63 25.68 -11.47
C SER A 282 0.30 25.30 -10.81
N ALA A 283 -0.11 24.03 -10.90
CA ALA A 283 -1.37 23.57 -10.33
C ALA A 283 -1.31 23.57 -8.80
N THR A 284 -0.25 23.03 -8.19
CA THR A 284 -0.12 22.99 -6.73
C THR A 284 0.20 24.36 -6.13
N THR A 285 0.95 25.22 -6.85
CA THR A 285 1.14 26.63 -6.48
C THR A 285 -0.17 27.41 -6.46
N LYS A 286 -1.04 27.18 -7.46
CA LYS A 286 -2.37 27.80 -7.50
C LYS A 286 -3.19 27.36 -6.28
N ALA A 287 -3.28 26.06 -6.02
CA ALA A 287 -4.00 25.54 -4.86
C ALA A 287 -3.45 26.08 -3.52
N TRP A 288 -2.12 26.24 -3.41
CA TRP A 288 -1.47 26.85 -2.26
C TRP A 288 -1.91 28.30 -2.07
N PHE A 289 -1.90 29.13 -3.12
CA PHE A 289 -2.32 30.53 -3.01
C PHE A 289 -3.82 30.72 -2.75
N GLU A 290 -4.66 29.87 -3.32
CA GLU A 290 -6.10 29.87 -3.03
C GLU A 290 -6.36 29.57 -1.55
N THR A 291 -5.69 28.53 -1.03
CA THR A 291 -5.76 28.16 0.39
C THR A 291 -5.22 29.27 1.29
N SER A 292 -4.04 29.82 0.99
CA SER A 292 -3.42 30.88 1.81
C SER A 292 -4.22 32.18 1.78
N SER A 293 -4.83 32.53 0.65
CA SER A 293 -5.68 33.71 0.50
C SER A 293 -6.94 33.58 1.36
N LYS A 294 -7.61 32.42 1.32
CA LYS A 294 -8.80 32.14 2.16
C LYS A 294 -8.49 32.17 3.66
N LEU A 295 -7.25 31.87 4.05
CA LEU A 295 -6.78 31.96 5.44
C LEU A 295 -6.35 33.39 5.87
N GLY A 296 -6.34 34.35 4.95
CA GLY A 296 -5.84 35.70 5.18
C GLY A 296 -4.31 35.79 5.27
N CYS A 297 -3.58 34.79 4.76
CA CYS A 297 -2.11 34.76 4.76
C CYS A 297 -1.48 35.40 3.52
N GLY A 298 -2.29 35.83 2.55
CA GLY A 298 -1.84 36.42 1.30
C GLY A 298 -1.81 35.42 0.15
N ASP A 299 -1.25 35.85 -0.98
CA ASP A 299 -1.36 35.19 -2.28
C ASP A 299 -0.07 35.33 -3.12
N ALA A 300 -0.20 35.22 -4.46
CA ALA A 300 0.88 35.36 -5.41
C ALA A 300 1.63 36.71 -5.31
N ALA A 301 0.98 37.80 -4.86
CA ALA A 301 1.59 39.12 -4.73
C ALA A 301 2.23 39.37 -3.35
N SER A 302 1.99 38.49 -2.38
CA SER A 302 2.46 38.66 -1.00
C SER A 302 3.93 38.25 -0.83
N PRO A 303 4.71 38.90 0.07
CA PRO A 303 6.06 38.45 0.42
C PRO A 303 6.06 37.00 0.89
N ARG A 304 6.95 36.17 0.31
CA ARG A 304 6.94 34.71 0.48
C ARG A 304 7.16 34.28 1.92
N ASP A 305 8.10 34.89 2.62
CA ASP A 305 8.43 34.56 4.01
C ASP A 305 7.28 34.93 4.97
N THR A 306 6.63 36.07 4.74
CA THR A 306 5.46 36.49 5.52
C THR A 306 4.28 35.55 5.31
N LEU A 307 4.03 35.16 4.06
CA LEU A 307 2.99 34.19 3.71
C LEU A 307 3.26 32.85 4.39
N LEU A 308 4.48 32.32 4.27
CA LEU A 308 4.86 31.04 4.87
C LEU A 308 4.76 31.09 6.40
N SER A 309 5.22 32.17 7.02
CA SER A 309 5.13 32.37 8.47
C SER A 309 3.66 32.40 8.93
N CYS A 310 2.77 33.06 8.19
CA CYS A 310 1.35 33.04 8.47
C CYS A 310 0.75 31.64 8.33
N MET A 311 1.05 30.94 7.23
CA MET A 311 0.57 29.56 7.01
C MET A 311 1.02 28.61 8.13
N ARG A 312 2.25 28.76 8.61
CA ARG A 312 2.76 27.97 9.74
C ARG A 312 2.00 28.21 11.04
N ALA A 313 1.47 29.41 11.25
CA ALA A 313 0.73 29.79 12.45
C ALA A 313 -0.74 29.32 12.48
N LYS A 314 -1.30 28.87 11.35
CA LYS A 314 -2.71 28.42 11.26
C LYS A 314 -2.89 27.02 11.85
N SER A 315 -4.03 26.72 12.46
CA SER A 315 -4.33 25.35 12.87
C SER A 315 -4.52 24.43 11.65
N THR A 316 -4.32 23.12 11.84
CA THR A 316 -4.57 22.12 10.79
C THR A 316 -6.01 22.16 10.30
N ASN A 317 -6.98 22.30 11.21
CA ASN A 317 -8.40 22.40 10.88
C ASN A 317 -8.74 23.64 10.04
N GLU A 318 -8.18 24.81 10.37
CA GLU A 318 -8.34 26.01 9.54
C GLU A 318 -7.81 25.77 8.12
N ILE A 319 -6.63 25.16 7.99
CA ILE A 319 -6.02 24.87 6.69
C ILE A 319 -6.90 23.95 5.85
N PHE A 320 -7.38 22.83 6.41
CA PHE A 320 -8.25 21.91 5.68
C PHE A 320 -9.57 22.57 5.27
N ALA A 321 -10.18 23.40 6.14
CA ALA A 321 -11.40 24.15 5.80
C ALA A 321 -11.18 25.21 4.70
N ALA A 322 -9.93 25.63 4.49
CA ALA A 322 -9.54 26.60 3.49
C ALA A 322 -9.22 26.01 2.11
N PHE A 323 -9.27 24.68 1.95
CA PHE A 323 -9.03 24.07 0.64
C PHE A 323 -10.01 24.59 -0.42
N PRO A 324 -9.57 24.69 -1.69
CA PRO A 324 -10.43 25.09 -2.79
C PRO A 324 -11.53 24.04 -3.01
N SER A 325 -12.77 24.50 -3.17
CA SER A 325 -13.93 23.64 -3.48
C SER A 325 -13.86 23.02 -4.87
N ASP A 326 -13.12 23.66 -5.78
CA ASP A 326 -13.08 23.33 -7.20
C ASP A 326 -11.86 22.46 -7.53
N SER A 327 -11.42 21.62 -6.59
CA SER A 327 -10.28 20.74 -6.83
C SER A 327 -10.53 19.89 -8.07
N VAL A 328 -9.56 19.92 -8.99
CA VAL A 328 -9.68 19.38 -10.35
C VAL A 328 -9.74 17.84 -10.35
N ASP A 329 -9.18 17.21 -9.33
CA ASP A 329 -9.19 15.77 -9.14
C ASP A 329 -9.94 15.40 -7.86
N PRO A 330 -11.11 14.76 -7.98
CA PRO A 330 -11.89 14.37 -6.83
C PRO A 330 -11.17 13.32 -5.99
N ILE A 331 -10.45 12.39 -6.62
CA ILE A 331 -9.82 11.20 -6.03
C ILE A 331 -8.58 11.55 -5.22
N LEU A 332 -7.66 12.32 -5.82
CA LEU A 332 -6.37 12.61 -5.18
C LEU A 332 -6.33 13.92 -4.38
N GLY A 333 -7.22 14.86 -4.70
CA GLY A 333 -7.24 16.20 -4.09
C GLY A 333 -6.13 17.14 -4.61
N PRO A 334 -6.05 18.36 -4.06
CA PRO A 334 -5.23 19.44 -4.64
C PRO A 334 -3.73 19.39 -4.29
N PHE A 335 -3.33 18.60 -3.29
CA PHE A 335 -1.96 18.55 -2.77
C PHE A 335 -1.40 17.14 -2.85
N VAL A 336 -0.66 16.89 -3.93
CA VAL A 336 -0.15 15.59 -4.38
C VAL A 336 1.30 15.74 -4.86
N PRO A 337 2.04 14.64 -5.13
CA PRO A 337 3.39 14.72 -5.69
C PRO A 337 3.49 15.72 -6.85
N THR A 338 4.40 16.68 -6.69
CA THR A 338 4.56 17.83 -7.57
C THR A 338 5.91 17.75 -8.27
N VAL A 339 5.95 18.00 -9.58
CA VAL A 339 7.21 18.07 -10.33
C VAL A 339 8.18 19.07 -9.67
N ASP A 340 9.36 18.62 -9.24
CA ASP A 340 10.47 19.47 -8.80
C ASP A 340 11.77 19.20 -9.57
N ASN A 341 11.76 18.18 -10.43
CA ASN A 341 12.89 17.66 -11.18
C ASN A 341 14.12 17.25 -10.34
N THR A 342 13.89 16.98 -9.05
CA THR A 342 14.90 16.47 -8.12
C THR A 342 14.46 15.14 -7.49
N VAL A 343 13.27 15.13 -6.88
CA VAL A 343 12.61 13.95 -6.30
C VAL A 343 11.51 13.46 -7.23
N ILE A 344 10.73 14.38 -7.81
CA ILE A 344 9.61 14.06 -8.69
C ILE A 344 9.83 14.70 -10.06
N PHE A 345 9.76 13.90 -11.12
CA PHE A 345 10.11 14.32 -12.48
C PHE A 345 8.89 14.46 -13.38
N ALA A 346 8.93 15.40 -14.32
CA ALA A 346 7.84 15.60 -15.28
C ALA A 346 7.70 14.49 -16.34
N ASN A 347 8.76 13.71 -16.58
CA ASN A 347 8.79 12.76 -17.70
C ASN A 347 9.50 11.46 -17.31
N TYR A 348 8.75 10.52 -16.74
CA TYR A 348 9.26 9.22 -16.29
C TYR A 348 9.63 8.29 -17.45
N SER A 349 8.95 8.37 -18.59
CA SER A 349 9.23 7.50 -19.75
C SER A 349 10.63 7.72 -20.34
N GLN A 350 11.17 8.94 -20.23
CA GLN A 350 12.54 9.27 -20.66
C GLN A 350 13.59 9.05 -19.57
N LYS A 351 13.18 8.80 -18.33
CA LYS A 351 14.09 8.60 -17.21
C LYS A 351 14.47 7.12 -17.08
N LYS A 352 15.61 6.89 -16.45
CA LYS A 352 16.08 5.54 -16.11
C LYS A 352 15.89 5.36 -14.59
N PRO A 353 15.04 4.43 -14.15
CA PRO A 353 14.94 4.10 -12.73
C PRO A 353 16.19 3.34 -12.26
N ALA A 354 16.30 3.11 -10.95
CA ALA A 354 17.29 2.22 -10.36
C ALA A 354 17.24 0.85 -11.05
N ASP A 355 18.41 0.26 -11.32
CA ASP A 355 18.52 -1.10 -11.85
C ASP A 355 18.50 -2.09 -10.68
N ILE A 356 17.30 -2.31 -10.12
CA ILE A 356 17.04 -3.23 -9.03
C ILE A 356 15.83 -4.14 -9.37
N PRO A 357 15.77 -5.37 -8.83
CA PRO A 357 14.65 -6.26 -9.06
C PRO A 357 13.30 -5.69 -8.60
N MET A 358 12.24 -6.07 -9.30
CA MET A 358 10.90 -5.55 -9.04
C MET A 358 9.82 -6.65 -9.12
N LEU A 359 8.87 -6.61 -8.20
CA LEU A 359 7.59 -7.29 -8.30
C LEU A 359 6.48 -6.22 -8.49
N LEU A 360 5.67 -6.33 -9.53
CA LEU A 360 4.65 -5.33 -9.85
C LEU A 360 3.31 -6.01 -10.15
N GLY A 361 2.20 -5.44 -9.73
CA GLY A 361 0.89 -5.97 -10.12
C GLY A 361 -0.27 -5.08 -9.73
N SER A 362 -1.45 -5.51 -10.15
CA SER A 362 -2.73 -4.87 -9.86
C SER A 362 -3.79 -5.91 -9.52
N ASN A 363 -4.89 -5.49 -8.94
CA ASN A 363 -6.08 -6.33 -8.82
C ASN A 363 -6.81 -6.37 -10.18
N ASP A 364 -7.68 -7.35 -10.36
CA ASP A 364 -8.38 -7.54 -11.62
C ASP A 364 -9.42 -6.44 -11.91
N TYR A 365 -10.08 -5.96 -10.86
CA TYR A 365 -11.14 -4.97 -10.97
C TYR A 365 -11.01 -3.87 -9.92
N GLU A 366 -9.90 -3.13 -10.00
CA GLU A 366 -9.53 -1.99 -9.16
C GLU A 366 -10.67 -0.98 -8.99
N ALA A 367 -11.40 -0.72 -10.08
CA ALA A 367 -12.56 0.16 -10.13
C ALA A 367 -13.67 -0.20 -9.12
N GLY A 368 -13.75 -1.44 -8.64
CA GLY A 368 -14.82 -1.90 -7.75
C GLY A 368 -14.93 -1.14 -6.43
N LEU A 369 -13.82 -0.65 -5.89
CA LEU A 369 -13.82 0.19 -4.68
C LEU A 369 -14.48 1.53 -4.98
N PHE A 370 -13.95 2.24 -5.98
CA PHE A 370 -14.39 3.57 -6.37
C PHE A 370 -15.83 3.58 -6.86
N ARG A 371 -16.25 2.52 -7.58
CA ARG A 371 -17.65 2.31 -7.95
C ARG A 371 -18.57 2.26 -6.75
N THR A 372 -18.16 1.54 -5.71
CA THR A 372 -18.94 1.42 -4.47
C THR A 372 -18.96 2.77 -3.75
N GLU A 373 -17.82 3.46 -3.64
CA GLU A 373 -17.71 4.78 -2.99
C GLU A 373 -18.50 5.88 -3.68
N PHE A 374 -18.51 5.90 -5.02
CA PHE A 374 -19.26 6.88 -5.80
C PHE A 374 -20.77 6.63 -5.65
N ALA A 375 -21.19 5.36 -5.66
CA ALA A 375 -22.58 4.99 -5.43
C ALA A 375 -23.09 5.41 -4.03
N ILE A 376 -22.23 5.31 -3.00
CA ILE A 376 -22.54 5.78 -1.64
C ILE A 376 -22.82 7.30 -1.61
N LYS A 377 -22.28 8.05 -2.57
CA LYS A 377 -22.50 9.50 -2.74
C LYS A 377 -23.61 9.84 -3.74
N GLY A 378 -24.37 8.84 -4.16
CA GLY A 378 -25.45 9.01 -5.14
C GLY A 378 -24.98 9.15 -6.58
N LEU A 379 -23.68 8.97 -6.86
CA LEU A 379 -23.11 9.05 -8.20
C LEU A 379 -23.05 7.64 -8.83
N ILE A 380 -23.96 7.38 -9.76
CA ILE A 380 -24.03 6.11 -10.50
C ILE A 380 -23.58 6.36 -11.95
N LEU A 381 -22.46 5.77 -12.32
CA LEU A 381 -21.84 5.91 -13.64
C LEU A 381 -21.99 4.62 -14.47
N PRO A 382 -22.01 4.71 -15.81
CA PRO A 382 -22.17 3.54 -16.68
C PRO A 382 -20.97 2.58 -16.60
N GLU A 383 -21.17 1.31 -17.00
CA GLU A 383 -20.11 0.28 -16.98
C GLU A 383 -18.89 0.65 -17.85
N SER A 384 -19.10 1.39 -18.95
CA SER A 384 -18.01 1.87 -19.80
C SER A 384 -17.04 2.76 -19.03
N PHE A 385 -17.56 3.67 -18.19
CA PHE A 385 -16.74 4.52 -17.34
C PHE A 385 -15.86 3.68 -16.40
N TRP A 386 -16.43 2.67 -15.73
CA TRP A 386 -15.66 1.83 -14.79
C TRP A 386 -14.64 0.95 -15.50
N THR A 387 -14.93 0.53 -16.73
CA THR A 387 -13.98 -0.20 -17.57
C THR A 387 -12.79 0.70 -17.91
N ASP A 388 -13.05 1.91 -18.41
CA ASP A 388 -12.00 2.86 -18.75
C ASP A 388 -11.19 3.28 -17.51
N PHE A 389 -11.86 3.55 -16.40
CA PHE A 389 -11.23 3.87 -15.12
C PHE A 389 -10.29 2.74 -14.66
N ASN A 390 -10.73 1.48 -14.73
CA ASN A 390 -9.89 0.33 -14.34
C ASN A 390 -8.62 0.22 -15.19
N TYR A 391 -8.73 0.55 -16.47
CA TYR A 391 -7.60 0.53 -17.39
C TYR A 391 -6.67 1.73 -17.20
N GLN A 392 -7.20 2.95 -17.27
CA GLN A 392 -6.44 4.19 -17.23
C GLN A 392 -5.70 4.38 -15.90
N GLU A 393 -6.36 4.06 -14.79
CA GLU A 393 -5.83 4.41 -13.48
C GLU A 393 -4.91 3.34 -12.87
N PHE A 394 -5.07 2.08 -13.29
CA PHE A 394 -4.39 0.95 -12.65
C PHE A 394 -3.75 -0.04 -13.63
N THR A 395 -4.54 -0.67 -14.50
CA THR A 395 -4.04 -1.77 -15.34
C THR A 395 -2.94 -1.29 -16.30
N CYS A 396 -3.18 -0.19 -17.00
CA CYS A 396 -2.25 0.33 -18.01
C CYS A 396 -1.01 0.99 -17.42
N PRO A 397 -1.09 1.80 -16.34
CA PRO A 397 0.10 2.26 -15.63
C PRO A 397 1.02 1.11 -15.19
N CYS A 398 0.46 0.00 -14.70
CA CYS A 398 1.25 -1.19 -14.35
C CYS A 398 1.91 -1.83 -15.58
N SER A 399 1.20 -1.92 -16.70
CA SER A 399 1.75 -2.43 -17.97
C SER A 399 2.89 -1.54 -18.48
N ASP A 400 2.67 -0.22 -18.51
CA ASP A 400 3.66 0.75 -19.00
C ASP A 400 4.92 0.74 -18.14
N ARG A 401 4.75 0.66 -16.81
CA ARG A 401 5.89 0.56 -15.90
C ARG A 401 6.65 -0.75 -16.04
N ALA A 402 5.95 -1.87 -16.27
CA ALA A 402 6.56 -3.17 -16.55
C ALA A 402 7.39 -3.11 -17.85
N ASN A 403 6.79 -2.60 -18.92
CA ASN A 403 7.45 -2.46 -20.23
C ASN A 403 8.65 -1.51 -20.16
N ALA A 404 8.55 -0.40 -19.42
CA ALA A 404 9.66 0.52 -19.18
C ALA A 404 10.86 -0.14 -18.46
N SER A 405 10.63 -1.28 -17.78
CA SER A 405 11.66 -2.07 -17.09
C SER A 405 12.35 -3.09 -17.98
N LEU A 406 11.82 -3.44 -19.16
CA LEU A 406 12.42 -4.46 -20.05
C LEU A 406 13.82 -4.07 -20.55
N ARG A 407 14.14 -2.77 -20.47
CA ARG A 407 15.44 -2.17 -20.80
C ARG A 407 16.42 -2.16 -19.61
N MET A 408 16.00 -2.64 -18.45
CA MET A 408 16.82 -2.79 -17.24
C MET A 408 17.44 -4.19 -17.21
N LYS A 409 18.51 -4.38 -16.43
CA LYS A 409 19.18 -5.68 -16.32
C LYS A 409 18.58 -6.55 -15.23
N SER A 410 18.02 -5.91 -14.22
CA SER A 410 17.41 -6.58 -13.08
C SER A 410 16.09 -7.26 -13.46
N PRO A 411 15.79 -8.42 -12.87
CA PRO A 411 14.58 -9.17 -13.19
C PRO A 411 13.32 -8.47 -12.67
N LEU A 412 12.23 -8.67 -13.40
CA LEU A 412 10.89 -8.20 -13.08
C LEU A 412 9.95 -9.40 -13.05
N TRP A 413 9.01 -9.41 -12.10
CA TRP A 413 7.86 -10.31 -12.10
C TRP A 413 6.58 -9.49 -12.08
N ARG A 414 5.55 -10.00 -12.76
CA ARG A 414 4.25 -9.34 -12.82
C ARG A 414 3.13 -10.24 -12.34
N TYR A 415 2.28 -9.74 -11.47
CA TYR A 415 1.08 -10.46 -11.01
C TYR A 415 -0.21 -9.70 -11.31
N ARG A 416 -1.31 -10.43 -11.34
CA ARG A 416 -2.68 -9.90 -11.33
C ARG A 416 -3.48 -10.65 -10.27
N TYR A 417 -3.98 -9.94 -9.28
CA TYR A 417 -4.75 -10.55 -8.19
C TYR A 417 -6.22 -10.67 -8.58
N MET A 418 -6.71 -11.90 -8.55
CA MET A 418 -8.03 -12.33 -9.05
C MET A 418 -8.97 -12.77 -7.93
N GLY A 419 -8.50 -12.75 -6.68
CA GLY A 419 -9.24 -13.29 -5.54
C GLY A 419 -10.51 -12.48 -5.26
N ASN A 420 -11.66 -13.08 -5.53
CA ASN A 420 -12.96 -12.54 -5.20
C ASN A 420 -13.65 -13.48 -4.19
N PHE A 421 -13.49 -13.18 -2.90
CA PHE A 421 -14.00 -14.00 -1.81
C PHE A 421 -15.22 -13.34 -1.18
N SER A 422 -16.26 -14.13 -0.88
CA SER A 422 -17.54 -13.62 -0.39
C SER A 422 -17.47 -12.92 0.97
N ASN A 423 -16.47 -13.25 1.79
CA ASN A 423 -16.17 -12.57 3.05
C ASN A 423 -15.41 -11.25 2.85
N LEU A 424 -14.98 -10.91 1.64
CA LEU A 424 -14.32 -9.65 1.30
C LEU A 424 -15.12 -8.79 0.32
N GLU A 425 -16.15 -9.33 -0.34
CA GLU A 425 -17.01 -8.64 -1.30
C GLU A 425 -17.76 -7.48 -0.63
N ILE A 426 -17.48 -6.23 -1.01
CA ILE A 426 -18.07 -5.02 -0.38
C ILE A 426 -19.38 -4.56 -1.04
N SER A 427 -19.62 -5.01 -2.27
CA SER A 427 -20.86 -4.89 -3.03
C SER A 427 -20.90 -6.01 -4.08
N PRO A 428 -22.06 -6.41 -4.63
CA PRO A 428 -22.14 -7.45 -5.66
C PRO A 428 -21.34 -7.17 -6.94
N TYR A 429 -20.88 -5.93 -7.11
CA TYR A 429 -20.08 -5.49 -8.26
C TYR A 429 -18.63 -5.19 -7.88
N SER A 430 -18.21 -5.42 -6.63
CA SER A 430 -16.87 -5.00 -6.19
C SER A 430 -15.76 -5.85 -6.80
N GLY A 431 -16.02 -7.12 -7.11
CA GLY A 431 -15.01 -8.03 -7.66
C GLY A 431 -13.71 -8.04 -6.85
N SER A 432 -12.58 -8.16 -7.54
CA SER A 432 -11.24 -7.94 -6.94
C SER A 432 -10.92 -6.44 -6.90
N TYR A 433 -11.56 -5.71 -5.98
CA TYR A 433 -11.45 -4.25 -5.87
C TYR A 433 -10.08 -3.78 -5.37
N HIS A 434 -9.81 -2.48 -5.53
CA HIS A 434 -8.58 -1.86 -5.07
C HIS A 434 -8.30 -2.10 -3.58
N SER A 435 -7.12 -2.62 -3.26
CA SER A 435 -6.63 -2.95 -1.90
C SER A 435 -7.20 -4.21 -1.25
N VAL A 436 -8.07 -4.98 -1.94
CA VAL A 436 -8.65 -6.22 -1.37
C VAL A 436 -7.60 -7.30 -1.05
N GLU A 437 -6.43 -7.23 -1.67
CA GLU A 437 -5.31 -8.16 -1.47
C GLU A 437 -4.52 -7.87 -0.18
N ILE A 438 -4.70 -6.69 0.43
CA ILE A 438 -3.99 -6.29 1.65
C ILE A 438 -4.36 -7.15 2.87
N PRO A 439 -5.66 -7.34 3.22
CA PRO A 439 -6.09 -8.30 4.22
C PRO A 439 -5.45 -9.70 4.05
N ILE A 440 -5.38 -10.18 2.80
CA ILE A 440 -4.78 -11.46 2.43
C ILE A 440 -3.27 -11.46 2.73
N LEU A 441 -2.55 -10.44 2.27
CA LEU A 441 -1.10 -10.31 2.41
C LEU A 441 -0.66 -10.15 3.88
N PHE A 442 -1.39 -9.36 4.67
CA PHE A 442 -1.09 -9.13 6.08
C PHE A 442 -1.71 -10.18 7.01
N ASN A 443 -2.47 -11.13 6.46
CA ASN A 443 -3.18 -12.17 7.20
C ASN A 443 -4.10 -11.58 8.28
N VAL A 444 -4.93 -10.61 7.87
CA VAL A 444 -5.94 -9.97 8.70
C VAL A 444 -7.27 -10.18 7.99
N PHE A 445 -8.13 -11.05 8.52
CA PHE A 445 -9.41 -11.39 7.90
C PHE A 445 -10.58 -10.83 8.71
N PRO A 446 -11.75 -10.61 8.09
CA PRO A 446 -12.95 -10.17 8.81
C PRO A 446 -13.34 -11.20 9.89
N GLU A 447 -13.59 -10.72 11.12
CA GLU A 447 -13.97 -11.57 12.25
C GLU A 447 -15.34 -12.23 12.08
N THR A 448 -16.20 -11.66 11.24
CA THR A 448 -17.62 -11.99 11.12
C THR A 448 -17.91 -13.07 10.08
N SER A 449 -16.93 -13.46 9.26
CA SER A 449 -17.10 -14.49 8.24
C SER A 449 -15.79 -15.27 8.03
N PRO A 450 -15.78 -16.59 8.28
CA PRO A 450 -14.57 -17.39 8.20
C PRO A 450 -14.05 -17.46 6.76
N SER A 451 -12.74 -17.37 6.61
CA SER A 451 -12.08 -17.59 5.33
C SER A 451 -12.30 -19.01 4.82
N THR A 452 -12.45 -19.15 3.51
CA THR A 452 -12.52 -20.47 2.89
C THR A 452 -11.14 -21.16 2.92
N SER A 453 -11.11 -22.48 2.70
CA SER A 453 -9.84 -23.19 2.58
C SER A 453 -9.03 -22.70 1.38
N TYR A 454 -9.69 -22.35 0.27
CA TYR A 454 -9.04 -21.83 -0.93
C TYR A 454 -8.47 -20.43 -0.72
N GLU A 455 -9.21 -19.54 -0.05
CA GLU A 455 -8.72 -18.23 0.35
C GLU A 455 -7.48 -18.33 1.25
N SER A 456 -7.51 -19.24 2.23
CA SER A 456 -6.39 -19.47 3.14
C SER A 456 -5.14 -19.93 2.38
N ARG A 457 -5.29 -20.89 1.45
CA ARG A 457 -4.17 -21.38 0.61
C ARG A 457 -3.68 -20.33 -0.38
N THR A 458 -4.57 -19.51 -0.94
CA THR A 458 -4.21 -18.35 -1.76
C THR A 458 -3.37 -17.35 -0.96
N ALA A 459 -3.78 -17.09 0.29
CA ALA A 459 -3.10 -16.18 1.18
C ALA A 459 -1.69 -16.68 1.55
N ASP A 460 -1.56 -17.97 1.87
CA ASP A 460 -0.25 -18.61 2.12
C ASP A 460 0.65 -18.55 0.89
N TYR A 461 0.11 -18.85 -0.30
CA TYR A 461 0.86 -18.80 -1.55
C TYR A 461 1.35 -17.38 -1.89
N MET A 462 0.49 -16.38 -1.71
CA MET A 462 0.84 -14.97 -1.94
C MET A 462 1.93 -14.51 -0.97
N ARG A 463 1.77 -14.76 0.34
CA ARG A 463 2.80 -14.38 1.33
C ARG A 463 4.12 -15.10 1.08
N GLY A 464 4.07 -16.39 0.73
CA GLY A 464 5.25 -17.17 0.36
C GLY A 464 6.03 -16.53 -0.80
N ALA A 465 5.33 -16.01 -1.82
CA ALA A 465 5.97 -15.30 -2.93
C ALA A 465 6.62 -13.98 -2.49
N TRP A 466 5.93 -13.15 -1.71
CA TRP A 466 6.49 -11.87 -1.21
C TRP A 466 7.72 -12.10 -0.34
N SER A 467 7.66 -13.08 0.56
CA SER A 467 8.76 -13.46 1.45
C SER A 467 9.94 -14.05 0.66
N THR A 468 9.67 -14.90 -0.33
CA THR A 468 10.71 -15.46 -1.21
C THR A 468 11.40 -14.37 -2.04
N PHE A 469 10.63 -13.41 -2.57
CA PHE A 469 11.18 -12.26 -3.28
C PHE A 469 12.06 -11.40 -2.37
N ALA A 470 11.62 -11.08 -1.16
CA ALA A 470 12.43 -10.29 -0.22
C ALA A 470 13.76 -10.98 0.14
N LYS A 471 13.77 -12.31 0.24
CA LYS A 471 14.98 -13.10 0.54
C LYS A 471 16.00 -13.12 -0.57
N ASN A 472 15.51 -13.38 -1.77
CA ASN A 472 16.31 -13.55 -2.95
C ASN A 472 15.58 -12.85 -4.11
N PRO A 473 15.76 -11.53 -4.24
CA PRO A 473 15.04 -10.75 -5.24
C PRO A 473 15.51 -11.02 -6.68
N THR A 474 16.60 -11.76 -6.87
CA THR A 474 17.17 -12.04 -8.21
C THR A 474 16.67 -13.35 -8.80
N THR A 475 16.58 -14.44 -8.03
CA THR A 475 16.12 -15.74 -8.55
C THR A 475 15.04 -16.39 -7.71
N GLY A 476 14.74 -15.89 -6.52
CA GLY A 476 13.84 -16.53 -5.56
C GLY A 476 12.45 -16.78 -6.15
N LEU A 477 11.86 -15.80 -6.84
CA LEU A 477 10.56 -15.99 -7.48
C LEU A 477 10.61 -16.99 -8.64
N THR A 478 11.71 -17.09 -9.38
CA THR A 478 11.89 -18.15 -10.40
C THR A 478 11.97 -19.53 -9.78
N GLU A 479 12.67 -19.67 -8.65
CA GLU A 479 12.72 -20.91 -7.86
C GLU A 479 11.35 -21.24 -7.24
N TYR A 480 10.56 -20.22 -6.91
CA TYR A 480 9.16 -20.34 -6.48
C TYR A 480 8.19 -20.72 -7.62
N GLY A 481 8.67 -20.77 -8.87
CA GLY A 481 7.89 -21.15 -10.05
C GLY A 481 7.34 -19.98 -10.86
N TRP A 482 7.74 -18.74 -10.57
CA TRP A 482 7.31 -17.55 -11.30
C TRP A 482 8.32 -17.18 -12.40
N PRO A 483 7.92 -17.19 -13.68
CA PRO A 483 8.80 -16.78 -14.76
C PRO A 483 9.09 -15.28 -14.68
N VAL A 484 10.31 -14.89 -15.05
CA VAL A 484 10.66 -13.48 -15.27
C VAL A 484 9.74 -12.92 -16.37
N TYR A 485 9.25 -11.71 -16.17
CA TYR A 485 8.31 -11.04 -17.06
C TYR A 485 8.86 -10.94 -18.49
N ASP A 486 8.07 -11.44 -19.44
CA ASP A 486 8.28 -11.33 -20.87
C ASP A 486 6.90 -11.13 -21.51
N PRO A 487 6.60 -9.95 -22.08
CA PRO A 487 5.27 -9.66 -22.62
C PRO A 487 4.88 -10.56 -23.81
N THR A 488 5.82 -11.33 -24.35
CA THR A 488 5.58 -12.25 -25.47
C THR A 488 5.27 -13.69 -25.04
N LYS A 489 5.37 -13.99 -23.74
CA LYS A 489 5.19 -15.34 -23.18
C LYS A 489 4.17 -15.35 -22.04
N ASP A 490 3.79 -16.55 -21.60
CA ASP A 490 2.93 -16.73 -20.43
C ASP A 490 3.72 -16.44 -19.14
N THR A 491 3.80 -15.16 -18.78
CA THR A 491 4.58 -14.70 -17.61
C THR A 491 3.81 -13.83 -16.63
N LEU A 492 2.53 -13.53 -16.87
CA LEU A 492 1.69 -12.87 -15.87
C LEU A 492 1.15 -13.92 -14.89
N ILE A 493 1.40 -13.73 -13.60
CA ILE A 493 0.91 -14.64 -12.55
C ILE A 493 -0.49 -14.20 -12.11
N ARG A 494 -1.49 -15.04 -12.32
CA ARG A 494 -2.84 -14.87 -11.76
C ARG A 494 -2.90 -15.47 -10.35
N ILE A 495 -3.15 -14.65 -9.35
CA ILE A 495 -3.24 -15.11 -7.94
C ILE A 495 -4.71 -15.18 -7.54
N GLY A 496 -5.17 -16.28 -6.94
CA GLY A 496 -6.57 -16.40 -6.50
C GLY A 496 -7.55 -16.66 -7.65
N SER A 497 -7.10 -17.25 -8.76
CA SER A 497 -7.96 -17.63 -9.89
C SER A 497 -8.11 -19.16 -10.05
N GLU A 498 -9.27 -19.59 -10.53
CA GLU A 498 -9.53 -20.98 -10.97
C GLU A 498 -9.34 -22.07 -9.89
N ASN A 499 -9.34 -21.69 -8.60
CA ASN A 499 -9.07 -22.61 -7.48
C ASN A 499 -7.68 -23.28 -7.57
N ILE A 500 -6.69 -22.57 -8.13
CA ILE A 500 -5.31 -23.03 -8.29
C ILE A 500 -4.44 -22.41 -7.21
N ASP A 501 -3.75 -23.28 -6.45
CA ASP A 501 -2.76 -22.91 -5.43
C ASP A 501 -1.36 -23.14 -6.01
N GLY A 502 -0.85 -22.17 -6.78
CA GLY A 502 0.41 -22.32 -7.50
C GLY A 502 0.55 -21.38 -8.70
N PRO A 503 1.59 -21.55 -9.53
CA PRO A 503 1.77 -20.74 -10.73
C PRO A 503 0.59 -20.92 -11.69
N ASN A 504 -0.24 -19.89 -11.82
CA ASN A 504 -1.28 -19.79 -12.84
C ASN A 504 -0.85 -18.70 -13.83
N LEU A 505 -0.25 -19.13 -14.94
CA LEU A 505 0.44 -18.25 -15.88
C LEU A 505 -0.44 -17.95 -17.09
N ILE A 506 -0.33 -16.72 -17.59
CA ILE A 506 -1.01 -16.29 -18.81
C ILE A 506 -0.18 -15.21 -19.52
N ASN A 507 -0.33 -15.10 -20.83
CA ASN A 507 0.29 -14.02 -21.58
C ASN A 507 -0.25 -12.66 -21.11
N PRO A 508 0.61 -11.71 -20.68
CA PRO A 508 0.19 -10.36 -20.25
C PRO A 508 -0.67 -9.62 -21.28
N TYR A 509 -0.45 -9.86 -22.58
CA TYR A 509 -1.24 -9.28 -23.68
C TYR A 509 -2.75 -9.50 -23.52
N ARG A 510 -3.18 -10.57 -22.83
CA ARG A 510 -4.60 -10.84 -22.56
C ARG A 510 -5.29 -9.75 -21.73
N TYR A 511 -4.54 -9.03 -20.91
CA TYR A 511 -5.04 -7.94 -20.08
C TYR A 511 -4.48 -6.56 -20.49
N ASP A 512 -3.43 -6.55 -21.32
CA ASP A 512 -2.74 -5.30 -21.70
C ASP A 512 -3.05 -4.82 -23.11
N ALA A 513 -3.71 -5.63 -23.95
CA ALA A 513 -3.92 -5.32 -25.37
C ALA A 513 -4.59 -3.96 -25.58
N ASP A 514 -5.49 -3.57 -24.68
CA ASP A 514 -6.24 -2.32 -24.79
C ASP A 514 -5.43 -1.10 -24.30
N CYS A 515 -4.32 -1.30 -23.60
CA CYS A 515 -3.52 -0.21 -23.05
C CYS A 515 -2.91 0.71 -24.10
N GLN A 516 -2.75 0.25 -25.34
CA GLN A 516 -2.33 1.10 -26.46
C GLN A 516 -3.33 2.22 -26.80
N PHE A 517 -4.58 2.09 -26.36
CA PHE A 517 -5.65 3.06 -26.62
C PHE A 517 -5.91 3.99 -25.43
N PHE A 518 -5.29 3.73 -24.28
CA PHE A 518 -5.45 4.52 -23.08
C PHE A 518 -4.28 5.50 -22.91
N ASN A 519 -4.61 6.77 -22.66
CA ASN A 519 -3.61 7.76 -22.29
C ASN A 519 -3.47 7.80 -20.76
N VAL A 520 -2.49 7.08 -20.20
CA VAL A 520 -2.22 7.00 -18.75
C VAL A 520 -1.86 8.34 -18.08
N SER A 521 -1.74 9.42 -18.85
CA SER A 521 -1.35 10.75 -18.35
C SER A 521 -2.51 11.70 -18.05
N SER A 522 -3.77 11.24 -18.01
CA SER A 522 -4.93 12.14 -17.91
C SER A 522 -6.04 11.60 -16.99
N LEU A 523 -6.36 12.38 -15.96
CA LEU A 523 -7.51 12.20 -15.05
C LEU A 523 -8.80 12.89 -15.53
N ASP A 524 -8.77 13.52 -16.71
CA ASP A 524 -9.86 14.33 -17.24
C ASP A 524 -11.00 13.45 -17.81
N PRO A 525 -12.21 13.45 -17.22
CA PRO A 525 -13.32 12.64 -17.70
C PRO A 525 -13.82 13.03 -19.08
N SER A 526 -13.57 14.26 -19.53
CA SER A 526 -13.92 14.69 -20.88
C SER A 526 -13.03 14.08 -21.97
N LYS A 527 -11.96 13.37 -21.58
CA LYS A 527 -11.04 12.67 -22.46
C LYS A 527 -11.26 11.16 -22.53
N PHE A 528 -12.30 10.63 -21.89
CA PHE A 528 -12.83 9.29 -22.21
C PHE A 528 -13.43 9.33 -23.62
N THR A 529 -12.61 9.15 -24.65
CA THR A 529 -13.11 9.03 -26.03
C THR A 529 -13.77 7.68 -26.23
N GLU A 530 -14.93 7.65 -26.88
CA GLU A 530 -15.47 6.41 -27.44
C GLU A 530 -14.39 5.73 -28.31
N PHE A 531 -14.13 4.46 -28.03
CA PHE A 531 -13.24 3.65 -28.87
C PHE A 531 -13.75 3.63 -30.32
N PRO A 532 -12.84 3.63 -31.32
CA PRO A 532 -13.25 3.33 -32.68
C PRO A 532 -13.90 1.94 -32.72
N ASP A 533 -15.07 1.83 -33.36
CA ASP A 533 -15.73 0.55 -33.65
C ASP A 533 -14.73 -0.39 -34.33
N LEU A 534 -14.25 -1.38 -33.59
CA LEU A 534 -13.22 -2.31 -34.04
C LEU A 534 -13.70 -3.30 -35.10
N GLY A 535 -14.98 -3.23 -35.50
CA GLY A 535 -15.56 -4.04 -36.56
C GLY A 535 -15.67 -5.52 -36.15
N ALA A 536 -16.75 -6.16 -36.58
CA ALA A 536 -17.11 -7.54 -36.21
C ALA A 536 -16.14 -8.65 -36.69
N ASN A 537 -14.93 -8.32 -37.16
CA ASN A 537 -13.99 -9.28 -37.75
C ASN A 537 -12.67 -9.48 -36.96
N ILE A 538 -12.47 -8.80 -35.84
CA ILE A 538 -11.53 -9.28 -34.81
C ILE A 538 -12.41 -9.98 -33.79
N THR A 539 -12.37 -11.31 -33.71
CA THR A 539 -13.14 -12.04 -32.70
C THR A 539 -12.42 -11.90 -31.35
N PRO A 540 -12.92 -11.09 -30.39
CA PRO A 540 -12.56 -11.30 -29.00
C PRO A 540 -13.19 -12.65 -28.64
N THR A 541 -12.46 -13.54 -27.97
CA THR A 541 -13.07 -14.78 -27.51
C THR A 541 -14.31 -14.45 -26.68
N SER A 542 -15.46 -14.88 -27.19
CA SER A 542 -16.75 -14.91 -26.51
C SER A 542 -16.57 -15.48 -25.10
N GLY A 543 -16.45 -14.57 -24.14
CA GLY A 543 -16.21 -14.85 -22.72
C GLY A 543 -16.66 -13.71 -21.82
N LEU A 544 -16.89 -12.50 -22.35
CA LEU A 544 -17.71 -11.47 -21.69
C LEU A 544 -19.19 -11.65 -22.07
N HIS A 545 -19.81 -12.73 -21.61
CA HIS A 545 -21.26 -12.80 -21.36
C HIS A 545 -21.55 -14.04 -20.52
N SER A 546 -21.10 -14.01 -19.27
CA SER A 546 -21.92 -14.41 -18.12
C SER A 546 -21.17 -14.01 -16.87
N MET A 547 -21.65 -12.96 -16.20
CA MET A 547 -21.56 -12.99 -14.74
C MET A 547 -22.18 -14.32 -14.28
N PRO A 548 -21.59 -15.06 -13.34
CA PRO A 548 -22.34 -16.09 -12.65
C PRO A 548 -23.51 -15.40 -11.93
N SER A 549 -24.69 -15.49 -12.51
CA SER A 549 -25.94 -15.32 -11.78
C SER A 549 -25.87 -16.27 -10.60
N ALA A 550 -25.84 -15.74 -9.38
CA ALA A 550 -26.10 -16.50 -8.17
C ALA A 550 -27.56 -16.97 -8.17
N THR A 551 -27.86 -18.02 -8.94
CA THR A 551 -29.09 -18.78 -8.81
C THR A 551 -28.73 -20.26 -8.76
N SER A 552 -28.91 -20.83 -7.56
CA SER A 552 -28.78 -22.26 -7.29
C SER A 552 -29.66 -23.07 -8.25
N SER A 553 -29.06 -23.88 -9.13
CA SER A 553 -29.80 -24.88 -9.89
C SER A 553 -30.00 -26.13 -9.04
N VAL A 554 -31.17 -26.25 -8.43
CA VAL A 554 -31.71 -27.52 -7.95
C VAL A 554 -32.04 -28.38 -9.18
N ARG A 555 -31.46 -29.58 -9.28
CA ARG A 555 -31.83 -30.57 -10.30
C ARG A 555 -33.23 -31.08 -10.03
N ASN A 556 -34.14 -30.92 -10.98
CA ASN A 556 -35.40 -31.66 -11.04
C ASN A 556 -35.15 -33.08 -11.56
N GLY A 557 -35.57 -34.07 -10.76
CA GLY A 557 -35.92 -35.42 -11.21
C GLY A 557 -37.41 -35.64 -10.95
N GLU A 558 -38.14 -36.05 -11.98
CA GLU A 558 -39.59 -36.21 -12.03
C GLU A 558 -40.13 -37.23 -11.00
N ASN A 559 -41.27 -36.93 -10.35
CA ASN A 559 -42.48 -37.75 -10.46
C ASN A 559 -43.72 -37.18 -9.72
N ARG A 560 -44.84 -37.20 -10.46
CA ARG A 560 -46.25 -37.47 -10.06
C ARG A 560 -47.14 -36.43 -9.33
N THR A 561 -48.21 -36.13 -10.08
CA THR A 561 -49.65 -36.03 -9.71
C THR A 561 -50.19 -34.85 -8.90
N THR A 562 -50.88 -33.96 -9.63
CA THR A 562 -52.25 -33.39 -9.42
C THR A 562 -52.84 -33.30 -8.00
N ILE A 563 -53.32 -32.10 -7.60
CA ILE A 563 -54.74 -31.77 -7.32
C ILE A 563 -54.91 -30.29 -6.83
N ALA A 564 -55.86 -29.59 -7.47
CA ALA A 564 -56.76 -28.49 -7.06
C ALA A 564 -56.34 -27.18 -6.33
N ASN A 565 -56.70 -26.07 -7.01
CA ASN A 565 -57.18 -24.72 -6.62
C ASN A 565 -58.10 -24.62 -5.35
N PRO A 566 -58.59 -23.43 -4.89
CA PRO A 566 -58.13 -22.02 -5.05
C PRO A 566 -58.33 -21.10 -3.81
N ALA A 567 -57.99 -19.81 -3.98
CA ALA A 567 -58.70 -18.59 -3.51
C ALA A 567 -58.45 -17.97 -2.11
N THR A 568 -58.04 -16.69 -2.18
CA THR A 568 -58.47 -15.50 -1.40
C THR A 568 -58.40 -15.50 0.12
N THR A 569 -57.65 -14.55 0.69
CA THR A 569 -58.17 -13.36 1.42
C THR A 569 -57.01 -12.61 2.11
N THR A 570 -56.93 -11.30 1.89
CA THR A 570 -56.26 -10.38 2.82
C THR A 570 -57.17 -10.09 4.01
N PRO A 571 -56.60 -9.92 5.21
CA PRO A 571 -56.88 -8.67 5.91
C PRO A 571 -55.63 -8.04 6.55
N LYS A 572 -55.69 -6.70 6.62
CA LYS A 572 -54.74 -5.81 7.30
C LYS A 572 -54.53 -6.23 8.76
N SER A 573 -53.27 -6.24 9.21
CA SER A 573 -52.95 -5.96 10.61
C SER A 573 -51.71 -5.06 10.68
N SER A 574 -51.90 -3.87 11.21
CA SER A 574 -50.84 -2.97 11.66
C SER A 574 -50.11 -3.60 12.84
N ALA A 575 -48.82 -3.85 12.69
CA ALA A 575 -47.92 -4.08 13.82
C ALA A 575 -46.57 -3.43 13.50
N ASN A 576 -46.30 -2.33 14.21
CA ASN A 576 -44.96 -1.83 14.47
C ASN A 576 -44.03 -2.99 14.81
N LYS A 577 -42.86 -3.08 14.14
CA LYS A 577 -41.66 -3.72 14.68
C LYS A 577 -40.43 -3.30 13.87
N SER A 578 -39.79 -2.27 14.41
CA SER A 578 -38.33 -2.18 14.56
C SER A 578 -37.49 -2.12 13.28
N PHE A 579 -37.21 -0.89 12.86
CA PHE A 579 -36.04 -0.53 12.06
C PHE A 579 -34.77 -1.19 12.63
N PHE A 580 -34.16 -2.09 11.87
CA PHE A 580 -32.78 -2.53 12.04
C PHE A 580 -31.84 -1.41 11.57
N ILE A 581 -31.85 -0.27 12.27
CA ILE A 581 -30.81 0.77 12.18
C ILE A 581 -29.77 0.59 13.32
N GLY A 582 -30.07 -0.28 14.29
CA GLY A 582 -29.13 -0.65 15.34
C GLY A 582 -28.09 -1.64 14.82
N SER A 583 -26.84 -1.16 14.68
CA SER A 583 -25.56 -1.88 14.63
C SER A 583 -24.74 -1.84 13.34
N LEU A 584 -25.17 -1.19 12.25
CA LEU A 584 -24.23 -0.65 11.26
C LEU A 584 -23.49 0.51 11.92
N GLY A 585 -22.43 0.21 12.67
CA GLY A 585 -21.49 1.24 13.15
C GLY A 585 -21.07 2.07 11.94
N LEU A 586 -21.31 3.38 12.02
CA LEU A 586 -21.03 4.34 10.96
C LEU A 586 -19.72 3.99 10.27
N VAL A 587 -19.82 3.57 9.01
CA VAL A 587 -18.66 3.30 8.16
C VAL A 587 -18.09 4.67 7.81
N SER A 588 -16.98 5.03 8.46
CA SER A 588 -16.24 6.25 8.15
C SER A 588 -15.52 6.04 6.82
N PHE A 589 -16.20 6.33 5.71
CA PHE A 589 -15.54 6.44 4.42
C PHE A 589 -14.56 7.62 4.48
N PHE A 590 -13.32 7.42 4.03
CA PHE A 590 -12.47 8.56 3.68
C PHE A 590 -13.09 9.21 2.45
N VAL A 591 -13.84 10.28 2.70
CA VAL A 591 -14.68 10.93 1.70
C VAL A 591 -13.78 11.68 0.72
N ILE A 592 -13.51 11.02 -0.39
CA ILE A 592 -13.00 11.61 -1.63
C ILE A 592 -13.93 12.78 -2.05
N GLY A 593 -13.48 14.03 -2.05
CA GLY A 593 -14.33 15.19 -2.41
C GLY A 593 -14.70 15.14 -3.89
N ILE A 594 -15.98 15.10 -4.25
CA ILE A 594 -16.39 15.09 -5.68
C ILE A 594 -16.30 16.51 -6.24
N SER A 595 -15.56 16.69 -7.34
CA SER A 595 -15.54 17.94 -8.11
C SER A 595 -16.88 18.12 -8.84
N PRO A 596 -17.49 19.33 -8.84
CA PRO A 596 -18.74 19.59 -9.55
C PRO A 596 -18.66 19.42 -11.07
N TYR A 597 -17.47 19.25 -11.65
CA TYR A 597 -17.26 18.97 -13.07
C TYR A 597 -17.47 17.50 -13.48
N LEU A 598 -17.77 16.60 -12.52
CA LEU A 598 -18.23 15.21 -12.78
C LEU A 598 -19.76 15.08 -12.93
N LEU A 599 -20.50 16.17 -12.70
CA LEU A 599 -21.95 16.30 -12.94
C LEU A 599 -22.20 17.05 -14.25
#